data_AF-A0A1F3YWP7-F1
#
_entry.id   AF-A0A1F3YWP7-F1
#
_cell.length_a   1.000
_cell.length_b   1.000
_cell.length_c   1.000
_cell.angle_alpha   90.00
_cell.angle_beta   90.00
_cell.angle_gamma   90.00
#
_symmetry.space_group_name_H-M   'P 1'
#
loop_
_entity.id
_entity.type
_entity.pdbx_description
1 polymer ?
#
loop_
_entity_poly.entity_id
_entity_poly.type
_entity_poly.pdbx_seq_one_letter_code
_entity_poly.pdbx_strand_id
1 'polypeptide(L)'
;MEWEAQLAEERSREAARTAAVAAEAAQPTVRDVVEQFMAKHMAGKKSAPSIRYRLDRLAAILGNQKIRDVTRQNVIQALERIAEGHRQERETVSGRDIDPGQATVAVRRDAGMGGGFLHRDTDPQGHRREAGETRCRPAPG
;
A
#
# COMPACT_ATOMS: atom_id res chain seq x y z
N MET A 1 -44.98 25.68 38.72
CA MET A 1 -43.78 26.30 38.12
C MET A 1 -42.50 25.51 38.42
N GLU A 2 -42.19 25.12 39.66
CA GLU A 2 -40.95 24.36 39.97
C GLU A 2 -40.86 23.00 39.28
N TRP A 3 -41.97 22.27 39.18
CA TRP A 3 -42.03 20.96 38.50
C TRP A 3 -41.79 21.06 36.97
N GLU A 4 -42.28 22.12 36.34
CA GLU A 4 -42.06 22.37 34.90
C GLU A 4 -40.60 22.76 34.63
N ALA A 5 -39.98 23.51 35.55
CA ALA A 5 -38.58 23.86 35.48
C ALA A 5 -37.66 22.63 35.62
N GLN A 6 -37.98 21.71 36.55
CA GLN A 6 -37.27 20.44 36.70
C GLN A 6 -37.39 19.56 35.44
N LEU A 7 -38.60 19.47 34.87
CA LEU A 7 -38.82 18.70 33.65
C LEU A 7 -38.09 19.31 32.43
N ALA A 8 -38.02 20.64 32.34
CA ALA A 8 -37.24 21.33 31.32
C ALA A 8 -35.73 21.10 31.49
N GLU A 9 -35.24 21.11 32.73
CA GLU A 9 -33.85 20.82 33.04
C GLU A 9 -33.48 19.37 32.67
N GLU A 10 -34.29 18.39 33.03
CA GLU A 10 -34.05 16.98 32.66
C GLU A 10 -34.01 16.77 31.15
N ARG A 11 -34.97 17.35 30.42
CA ARG A 11 -34.98 17.30 28.95
C ARG A 11 -33.75 17.96 28.33
N SER A 12 -33.31 19.10 28.88
CA SER A 12 -32.10 19.76 28.39
C SER A 12 -30.84 18.91 28.63
N ARG A 13 -30.74 18.23 29.77
CA ARG A 13 -29.65 17.29 30.08
C ARG A 13 -29.67 16.07 29.18
N GLU A 14 -30.85 15.51 28.89
CA GLU A 14 -31.00 14.41 27.95
C GLU A 14 -30.65 14.81 26.52
N ALA A 15 -31.15 15.96 26.06
CA ALA A 15 -30.79 16.53 24.76
C ALA A 15 -29.28 16.77 24.65
N ALA A 16 -28.65 17.31 25.70
CA ALA A 16 -27.19 17.51 25.75
C ALA A 16 -26.41 16.18 25.68
N ARG A 17 -26.87 15.13 26.37
CA ARG A 17 -26.26 13.80 26.30
C ARG A 17 -26.36 13.21 24.90
N THR A 18 -27.54 13.25 24.29
CA THR A 18 -27.74 12.77 22.92
C THR A 18 -26.89 13.56 21.92
N ALA A 19 -26.82 14.88 22.08
CA ALA A 19 -25.97 15.72 21.24
C ALA A 19 -24.48 15.38 21.41
N ALA A 20 -24.01 15.10 22.63
CA ALA A 20 -22.63 14.69 22.87
C ALA A 20 -22.31 13.34 22.21
N VAL A 21 -23.21 12.36 22.29
CA VAL A 21 -23.05 11.05 21.63
C VAL A 21 -23.01 11.22 20.10
N ALA A 22 -23.91 12.03 19.55
CA ALA A 22 -23.93 12.31 18.12
C ALA A 22 -22.65 13.03 17.64
N ALA A 23 -22.17 14.02 18.41
CA ALA A 23 -20.94 14.73 18.13
C ALA A 23 -19.71 13.81 18.17
N GLU A 24 -19.68 12.87 19.11
CA GLU A 24 -18.62 11.88 19.21
C GLU A 24 -18.65 10.88 18.04
N ALA A 25 -19.84 10.42 17.66
CA ALA A 25 -20.01 9.54 16.51
C ALA A 25 -19.54 10.22 15.20
N ALA A 26 -19.79 11.52 15.06
CA ALA A 26 -19.42 12.32 13.88
C ALA A 26 -17.90 12.57 13.73
N GLN A 27 -17.09 12.29 14.77
CA GLN A 27 -15.64 12.41 14.66
C GLN A 27 -15.09 11.43 13.63
N PRO A 28 -14.17 11.85 12.73
CA PRO A 28 -13.66 10.96 11.70
C PRO A 28 -12.74 9.90 12.29
N THR A 29 -12.86 8.68 11.77
CA THR A 29 -11.93 7.59 12.04
C THR A 29 -10.71 7.65 11.12
N VAL A 30 -9.69 6.86 11.43
CA VAL A 30 -8.54 6.67 10.53
C VAL A 30 -8.98 6.18 9.15
N ARG A 31 -9.95 5.26 9.07
CA ARG A 31 -10.47 4.77 7.79
C ARG A 31 -11.09 5.89 6.96
N ASP A 32 -11.94 6.71 7.58
CA ASP A 32 -12.61 7.84 6.90
C ASP A 32 -11.58 8.83 6.32
N VAL A 33 -10.51 9.12 7.06
CA VAL A 33 -9.45 10.01 6.59
C VAL A 33 -8.62 9.38 5.47
N VAL A 34 -8.32 8.07 5.55
CA VAL A 34 -7.63 7.35 4.47
C VAL A 34 -8.44 7.42 3.17
N GLU A 35 -9.75 7.18 3.24
CA GLU A 35 -10.63 7.27 2.07
C GLU A 35 -10.66 8.68 1.48
N GLN A 36 -10.79 9.70 2.33
CA GLN A 36 -10.73 11.09 1.89
C GLN A 36 -9.39 11.47 1.27
N PHE A 37 -8.27 11.02 1.85
CA PHE A 37 -6.94 11.23 1.30
C PHE A 37 -6.81 10.59 -0.09
N MET A 38 -7.26 9.34 -0.23
CA MET A 38 -7.23 8.64 -1.50
C MET A 38 -8.06 9.35 -2.57
N ALA A 39 -9.27 9.80 -2.22
CA ALA A 39 -10.15 10.50 -3.15
C ALA A 39 -9.58 11.89 -3.56
N LYS A 40 -9.11 12.68 -2.60
CA LYS A 40 -8.68 14.07 -2.84
C LYS A 40 -7.30 14.18 -3.45
N HIS A 41 -6.36 13.33 -3.03
CA HIS A 41 -4.95 13.52 -3.36
C HIS A 41 -4.36 12.42 -4.24
N MET A 42 -5.00 11.26 -4.35
CA MET A 42 -4.47 10.13 -5.11
C MET A 42 -5.24 9.81 -6.39
N ALA A 43 -6.36 10.49 -6.66
CA ALA A 43 -7.09 10.34 -7.91
C ALA A 43 -6.18 10.55 -9.14
N GLY A 44 -6.19 9.59 -10.06
CA GLY A 44 -5.41 9.64 -11.31
C GLY A 44 -3.90 9.42 -11.18
N LYS A 45 -3.35 9.24 -9.97
CA LYS A 45 -1.91 9.03 -9.78
C LYS A 45 -1.52 7.57 -10.00
N LYS A 46 -0.43 7.33 -10.73
CA LYS A 46 0.14 5.97 -10.93
C LYS A 46 0.52 5.28 -9.60
N SER A 47 0.88 6.06 -8.58
CA SER A 47 1.22 5.55 -7.24
C SER A 47 0.00 5.28 -6.34
N ALA A 48 -1.23 5.57 -6.79
CA ALA A 48 -2.42 5.36 -5.99
C ALA A 48 -2.59 3.92 -5.50
N PRO A 49 -2.39 2.87 -6.32
CA PRO A 49 -2.54 1.49 -5.85
C PRO A 49 -1.54 1.11 -4.76
N SER A 50 -0.28 1.51 -4.90
CA SER A 50 0.76 1.16 -3.92
C SER A 50 0.61 1.94 -2.61
N ILE A 51 0.16 3.19 -2.67
CA ILE A 51 -0.15 3.98 -1.48
C ILE A 51 -1.40 3.43 -0.78
N ARG A 52 -2.46 3.08 -1.52
CA ARG A 52 -3.66 2.44 -0.98
C ARG A 52 -3.31 1.17 -0.21
N TYR A 53 -2.53 0.27 -0.82
CA TYR A 53 -2.08 -0.96 -0.16
C TYR A 53 -1.43 -0.71 1.20
N ARG A 54 -0.54 0.30 1.31
CA ARG A 54 0.13 0.64 2.58
C ARG A 54 -0.84 1.23 3.60
N LEU A 55 -1.73 2.11 3.17
CA LEU A 55 -2.71 2.73 4.06
C LEU A 55 -3.78 1.73 4.52
N ASP A 56 -4.17 0.78 3.69
CA ASP A 56 -5.13 -0.28 4.05
C ASP A 56 -4.55 -1.20 5.14
N ARG A 57 -3.25 -1.51 5.08
CA ARG A 57 -2.57 -2.27 6.15
C ARG A 57 -2.55 -1.51 7.47
N LEU A 58 -2.37 -0.18 7.45
CA LEU A 58 -2.51 0.65 8.65
C LEU A 58 -3.96 0.71 9.14
N ALA A 59 -4.92 0.88 8.22
CA ALA A 59 -6.35 0.91 8.53
C ALA A 59 -6.90 -0.43 9.04
N ALA A 60 -6.26 -1.56 8.72
CA ALA A 60 -6.60 -2.85 9.30
C ALA A 60 -6.34 -2.90 10.83
N ILE A 61 -5.41 -2.08 11.33
CA ILE A 61 -5.04 -2.05 12.76
C ILE A 61 -5.70 -0.87 13.47
N LEU A 62 -5.64 0.33 12.87
CA LEU A 62 -6.09 1.58 13.50
C LEU A 62 -7.42 2.10 12.95
N GLY A 63 -8.02 1.43 11.97
CA GLY A 63 -9.10 1.97 11.13
C GLY A 63 -10.32 2.47 11.88
N ASN A 64 -10.67 1.84 13.00
CA ASN A 64 -11.86 2.21 13.79
C ASN A 64 -11.55 3.27 14.87
N GLN A 65 -10.27 3.62 15.08
CA GLN A 65 -9.89 4.65 16.05
C GLN A 65 -10.21 6.04 15.50
N LYS A 66 -10.67 6.94 16.36
CA LYS A 66 -10.84 8.36 16.02
C LYS A 66 -9.47 9.00 15.86
N ILE A 67 -9.31 9.86 14.86
CA ILE A 67 -8.01 10.50 14.56
C ILE A 67 -7.42 11.21 15.76
N ARG A 68 -8.26 11.91 16.53
CA ARG A 68 -7.84 12.68 17.71
C ARG A 68 -7.23 11.81 18.82
N ASP A 69 -7.57 10.52 18.86
CA ASP A 69 -7.13 9.58 19.89
C ASP A 69 -5.89 8.78 19.44
N VAL A 70 -5.52 8.87 18.15
CA VAL A 70 -4.33 8.18 17.62
C VAL A 70 -3.08 8.90 18.08
N THR A 71 -2.28 8.23 18.89
CA THR A 71 -0.98 8.73 19.34
C THR A 71 0.16 8.26 18.44
N ARG A 72 1.32 8.91 18.55
CA ARG A 72 2.57 8.45 17.92
C ARG A 72 2.88 6.98 18.25
N GLN A 73 2.66 6.58 19.49
CA GLN A 73 2.95 5.21 19.93
C GLN A 73 2.04 4.20 19.23
N ASN A 74 0.76 4.52 19.03
CA ASN A 74 -0.16 3.64 18.28
C ASN A 74 0.33 3.42 16.84
N VAL A 75 0.84 4.47 16.20
CA VAL A 75 1.39 4.37 14.84
C VAL A 75 2.65 3.50 14.81
N ILE A 76 3.59 3.70 15.75
CA ILE A 76 4.81 2.89 15.85
C ILE A 76 4.46 1.41 16.04
N GLN A 77 3.57 1.10 16.99
CA GLN A 77 3.14 -0.27 17.24
C GLN A 77 2.43 -0.91 16.04
N ALA A 78 1.62 -0.14 15.30
CA ALA A 78 0.99 -0.63 14.08
C ALA A 78 2.03 -0.98 13.01
N LEU A 79 3.08 -0.15 12.85
CA LEU A 79 4.18 -0.42 11.91
C LEU A 79 4.99 -1.65 12.32
N GLU A 80 5.30 -1.80 13.61
CA GLU A 80 5.98 -2.99 14.14
C GLU A 80 5.17 -4.26 13.88
N ARG A 81 3.86 -4.23 14.11
CA ARG A 81 2.97 -5.36 13.86
C ARG A 81 2.88 -5.74 12.37
N ILE A 82 2.88 -4.74 11.49
CA ILE A 82 2.94 -4.98 10.04
C ILE A 82 4.27 -5.64 9.65
N ALA A 83 5.38 -5.16 10.20
CA ALA A 83 6.71 -5.70 9.95
C ALA A 83 6.84 -7.16 10.43
N GLU A 84 6.29 -7.48 11.61
CA GLU A 84 6.28 -8.85 12.13
C GLU A 84 5.43 -9.80 11.28
N GLY A 85 4.25 -9.36 10.83
CA GLY A 85 3.42 -10.14 9.90
C GLY A 85 4.15 -10.50 8.61
N HIS A 86 4.98 -9.60 8.08
CA HIS A 86 5.82 -9.88 6.91
C HIS A 86 6.92 -10.92 7.19
N ARG A 87 7.44 -11.01 8.42
CA ARG A 87 8.43 -12.03 8.80
C ARG A 87 7.82 -13.42 8.78
N GLN A 88 6.61 -13.57 9.33
CA GLN A 88 5.88 -14.85 9.36
C GLN A 88 5.40 -15.31 7.97
N GLU A 89 4.91 -14.39 7.13
CA GLU A 89 4.58 -14.68 5.73
C GLU A 89 5.82 -15.18 4.95
N ARG A 90 6.99 -14.57 5.20
CA ARG A 90 8.24 -14.99 4.55
C ARG A 90 8.76 -16.34 5.06
N GLU A 91 8.64 -16.58 6.36
CA GLU A 91 9.05 -17.84 6.99
C GLU A 91 8.15 -19.01 6.58
N THR A 92 6.83 -18.80 6.51
CA THR A 92 5.86 -19.81 6.04
C THR A 92 6.00 -20.13 4.55
N VAL A 93 6.38 -19.15 3.71
CA VAL A 93 6.72 -19.41 2.31
C VAL A 93 8.07 -20.11 2.16
N SER A 94 9.03 -19.83 3.05
CA SER A 94 10.34 -20.48 3.06
C SER A 94 10.33 -21.89 3.68
N GLY A 95 9.34 -22.19 4.53
CA GLY A 95 9.17 -23.48 5.21
C GLY A 95 8.29 -24.48 4.46
N ARG A 96 7.87 -24.18 3.22
CA ARG A 96 7.48 -25.24 2.29
C ARG A 96 8.75 -25.95 1.86
N ASP A 97 9.04 -27.07 2.51
CA ASP A 97 10.04 -28.03 2.09
C ASP A 97 9.91 -28.28 0.58
N ILE A 98 10.82 -27.69 -0.20
CA ILE A 98 11.10 -28.19 -1.53
C ILE A 98 11.85 -29.48 -1.29
N ASP A 99 11.14 -30.60 -1.32
CA ASP A 99 11.73 -31.94 -1.33
C ASP A 99 12.68 -32.03 -2.54
N PRO A 100 14.01 -32.11 -2.33
CA PRO A 100 14.95 -32.21 -3.44
C PRO A 100 14.86 -33.57 -4.16
N GLY A 101 14.00 -34.49 -3.72
CA GLY A 101 13.85 -35.85 -4.24
C GLY A 101 13.00 -36.03 -5.50
N GLN A 102 12.36 -34.98 -6.05
CA GLN A 102 11.45 -35.10 -7.21
C GLN A 102 11.87 -34.17 -8.37
N ALA A 103 13.16 -34.11 -8.68
CA ALA A 103 13.68 -33.46 -9.89
C ALA A 103 14.35 -34.47 -10.83
N THR A 104 13.60 -35.49 -11.27
CA THR A 104 14.00 -36.34 -12.40
C THR A 104 12.96 -36.25 -13.52
N VAL A 105 12.88 -35.07 -14.15
CA VAL A 105 12.36 -35.00 -15.52
C VAL A 105 13.49 -35.42 -16.46
N ALA A 106 13.38 -36.65 -16.96
CA ALA A 106 14.26 -37.23 -17.95
C ALA A 106 14.33 -36.32 -19.20
N VAL A 107 15.49 -35.69 -19.42
CA VAL A 107 15.83 -35.15 -20.73
C VAL A 107 16.37 -36.30 -21.58
N ARG A 108 15.48 -37.03 -22.25
CA ARG A 108 15.83 -37.71 -23.49
C ARG A 108 15.59 -36.73 -24.63
N ARG A 109 16.67 -36.20 -25.21
CA ARG A 109 16.64 -35.67 -26.58
C ARG A 109 17.45 -36.62 -27.44
N ASP A 110 16.72 -37.53 -28.09
CA ASP A 110 17.21 -38.21 -29.26
C ASP A 110 17.49 -37.21 -30.37
N ALA A 111 18.59 -37.46 -31.06
CA ALA A 111 19.03 -36.74 -32.24
C ALA A 111 17.98 -36.87 -33.37
N GLY A 112 17.71 -35.75 -34.05
CA GLY A 112 16.84 -35.71 -35.22
C GLY A 112 17.03 -34.41 -35.97
N MET A 113 17.58 -34.53 -37.17
CA MET A 113 17.99 -33.47 -38.11
C MET A 113 16.93 -32.39 -38.43
N GLY A 114 17.44 -31.20 -38.77
CA GLY A 114 17.01 -30.47 -39.96
C GLY A 114 15.98 -29.35 -39.75
N GLY A 115 16.36 -28.12 -40.13
CA GLY A 115 15.42 -27.03 -40.35
C GLY A 115 15.93 -25.69 -39.81
N GLY A 116 16.51 -24.88 -40.68
CA GLY A 116 17.11 -23.59 -40.34
C GLY A 116 16.10 -22.49 -40.03
N PHE A 117 16.56 -21.44 -39.35
CA PHE A 117 16.09 -20.06 -39.53
C PHE A 117 17.16 -19.12 -38.92
N LEU A 118 17.92 -18.48 -39.79
CA LEU A 118 18.76 -17.33 -39.47
C LEU A 118 17.90 -16.07 -39.65
N HIS A 119 17.79 -15.25 -38.62
CA HIS A 119 18.09 -13.81 -38.73
C HIS A 119 18.24 -13.19 -37.35
N ARG A 120 19.50 -12.87 -37.00
CA ARG A 120 19.85 -11.93 -35.93
C ARG A 120 20.63 -10.81 -36.64
N ASP A 121 20.00 -9.66 -36.79
CA ASP A 121 20.62 -8.49 -37.41
C ASP A 121 21.82 -8.04 -36.59
N THR A 122 23.00 -8.26 -37.15
CA THR A 122 24.29 -7.78 -36.64
C THR A 122 25.00 -7.16 -37.82
N ASP A 123 25.22 -5.85 -37.79
CA ASP A 123 25.94 -5.09 -38.82
C ASP A 123 27.43 -5.53 -38.87
N PRO A 124 28.10 -5.59 -40.05
CA PRO A 124 29.34 -6.32 -40.23
C PRO A 124 30.62 -5.54 -39.89
N GLN A 125 30.52 -4.41 -39.17
CA GLN A 125 31.69 -3.64 -38.72
C GLN A 125 31.64 -3.44 -37.21
N GLY A 126 32.34 -4.30 -36.47
CA GLY A 126 32.30 -4.41 -35.02
C GLY A 126 32.78 -3.17 -34.26
N HIS A 127 31.89 -2.21 -34.04
CA HIS A 127 32.10 -1.10 -33.11
C HIS A 127 31.04 -1.07 -32.00
N ARG A 128 31.54 -1.11 -30.77
CA ARG A 128 30.81 -0.85 -29.52
C ARG A 128 30.26 0.59 -29.57
N ARG A 129 28.95 0.79 -29.43
CA ARG A 129 28.41 2.15 -29.24
C ARG A 129 28.81 2.64 -27.84
N GLU A 130 29.78 3.53 -27.79
CA GLU A 130 30.14 4.27 -26.57
C GLU A 130 29.06 5.32 -26.27
N ALA A 131 28.73 5.42 -24.98
CA ALA A 131 27.93 6.50 -24.44
C ALA A 131 28.75 7.79 -24.40
N GLY A 132 28.16 8.91 -24.83
CA GLY A 132 28.64 10.24 -24.49
C GLY A 132 28.77 11.16 -25.69
N GLU A 133 27.83 12.10 -25.84
CA GLU A 133 28.13 13.35 -26.53
C GLU A 133 27.45 14.53 -25.82
N THR A 134 28.17 15.09 -24.84
CA THR A 134 28.13 16.51 -24.53
C THR A 134 28.53 17.28 -25.79
N ARG A 135 27.67 18.16 -26.29
CA ARG A 135 28.12 19.29 -27.11
C ARG A 135 27.54 20.61 -26.61
N CYS A 136 28.45 21.40 -26.08
CA CYS A 136 28.34 22.83 -25.87
C CYS A 136 27.91 23.53 -27.18
N ARG A 137 27.01 24.50 -27.04
CA ARG A 137 26.56 25.39 -28.11
C ARG A 137 27.30 26.72 -27.95
N PRO A 138 28.01 27.26 -28.96
CA PRO A 138 28.45 28.65 -28.93
C PRO A 138 27.32 29.58 -29.37
N ALA A 139 27.28 30.76 -28.74
CA ALA A 139 26.28 31.82 -28.91
C ALA A 139 26.49 32.67 -30.17
N PRO A 140 25.46 33.38 -30.64
CA PRO A 140 25.62 34.63 -31.37
C PRO A 140 25.16 35.82 -30.51
N GLY A 141 26.09 36.72 -30.21
CA GLY A 141 25.90 38.02 -29.55
C GLY A 141 27.15 38.85 -29.73
#